data_AF-A0A3D8Y6M7-F1
#
_entry.id   AF-A0A3D8Y6M7-F1
#
_cell.length_a   1.000
_cell.length_b   1.000
_cell.length_c   1.000
_cell.angle_alpha   90.00
_cell.angle_beta   90.00
_cell.angle_gamma   90.00
#
_symmetry.space_group_name_H-M   'P 1'
#
loop_
_entity.id
_entity.type
_entity.pdbx_description
1 polymer ?
#
loop_
_entity_poly.entity_id
_entity_poly.type
_entity_poly.pdbx_seq_one_letter_code
_entity_poly.pdbx_strand_id
1 'polypeptide(L)'
;MTFQFKIQIKNITKPPVWRRLLIADSATFERFHEVIQAAFGWEDYHMFQFSRTGYGSDEIIGIVDEEEDDDFFMAYTKLDASKVKLSEIFQFVGQKYIYIYDFGDDWTHQITLEAILDDTILNPELLAGKGACPPEDCGGVWGYANLKDILSDNKHPEYKEMKKWLGLKPKQEWDPNFFDLEKQQIAVRQS
;
A
#
# COMPACT_ATOMS: atom_id res chain seq x y z
N MET A 1 19.89 -8.18 -7.00
CA MET A 1 19.75 -8.49 -5.55
C MET A 1 18.27 -8.60 -5.23
N THR A 2 17.91 -9.03 -4.03
CA THR A 2 16.52 -8.98 -3.55
C THR A 2 16.42 -7.96 -2.43
N PHE A 3 15.42 -7.07 -2.52
CA PHE A 3 15.10 -6.15 -1.45
C PHE A 3 13.98 -6.73 -0.58
N GLN A 4 14.16 -6.65 0.73
CA GLN A 4 13.09 -6.86 1.71
C GLN A 4 12.56 -5.51 2.16
N PHE A 5 11.28 -5.27 1.94
CA PHE A 5 10.59 -4.09 2.42
C PHE A 5 9.63 -4.43 3.55
N LYS A 6 9.53 -3.52 4.52
CA LYS A 6 8.33 -3.39 5.35
C LYS A 6 7.56 -2.14 4.94
N ILE A 7 6.27 -2.31 4.75
CA ILE A 7 5.35 -1.29 4.25
C ILE A 7 4.23 -1.17 5.27
N GLN A 8 4.04 0.01 5.84
CA GLN A 8 3.08 0.24 6.91
C GLN A 8 2.21 1.45 6.61
N ILE A 9 0.88 1.30 6.70
CA ILE A 9 -0.05 2.43 6.61
C ILE A 9 0.15 3.31 7.84
N LYS A 10 0.40 4.60 7.61
CA LYS A 10 0.56 5.59 8.67
C LYS A 10 -0.78 5.86 9.33
N ASN A 11 -0.74 6.34 10.57
CA ASN A 11 -1.91 6.75 11.35
C ASN A 11 -2.93 5.64 11.68
N ILE A 12 -2.68 4.38 11.29
CA ILE A 12 -3.41 3.20 11.78
C ILE A 12 -2.53 2.46 12.79
N THR A 13 -2.95 2.44 14.06
CA THR A 13 -2.11 1.91 15.17
C THR A 13 -2.77 0.81 15.99
N LYS A 14 -4.10 0.64 15.89
CA LYS A 14 -4.88 -0.32 16.69
C LYS A 14 -5.82 -1.14 15.80
N PRO A 15 -5.38 -2.34 15.38
CA PRO A 15 -3.97 -2.75 15.27
C PRO A 15 -3.26 -1.99 14.13
N PRO A 16 -1.92 -1.96 14.09
CA PRO A 16 -1.21 -1.43 12.93
C PRO A 16 -1.42 -2.32 11.71
N VAL A 17 -1.50 -1.70 10.53
CA VAL A 17 -1.63 -2.41 9.25
C VAL A 17 -0.30 -2.33 8.51
N TRP A 18 0.34 -3.48 8.28
CA TRP A 18 1.61 -3.56 7.57
C TRP A 18 1.80 -4.88 6.85
N ARG A 19 2.67 -4.86 5.84
CA ARG A 19 3.11 -6.00 5.04
C ARG A 19 4.63 -6.00 4.95
N ARG A 20 5.22 -7.19 4.92
CA ARG A 20 6.65 -7.38 4.67
C ARG A 20 6.81 -8.28 3.47
N LEU A 21 7.53 -7.80 2.46
CA LEU A 21 7.66 -8.52 1.20
C LEU A 21 9.08 -8.46 0.65
N LEU A 22 9.38 -9.41 -0.23
CA LEU A 22 10.58 -9.48 -1.05
C LEU A 22 10.23 -9.12 -2.48
N ILE A 23 11.12 -8.39 -3.14
CA ILE A 23 11.03 -8.07 -4.58
C ILE A 23 12.43 -7.90 -5.15
N ALA A 24 12.62 -8.21 -6.44
CA ALA A 24 13.88 -7.95 -7.13
C ALA A 24 14.20 -6.44 -7.09
N ASP A 25 15.45 -6.09 -6.81
CA ASP A 25 15.91 -4.70 -6.81
C ASP A 25 15.77 -4.01 -8.19
N SER A 26 15.81 -4.81 -9.26
CA SER A 26 15.61 -4.35 -10.63
C SER A 26 14.16 -4.08 -11.02
N ALA A 27 13.18 -4.37 -10.15
CA ALA A 27 11.78 -4.07 -10.40
C ALA A 27 11.54 -2.56 -10.50
N THR A 28 10.55 -2.16 -11.30
CA THR A 28 10.14 -0.76 -11.45
C THR A 28 9.24 -0.33 -10.30
N PHE A 29 9.01 0.98 -10.13
CA PHE A 29 8.07 1.48 -9.13
C PHE A 29 6.61 1.15 -9.46
N GLU A 30 6.26 1.07 -10.75
CA GLU A 30 4.95 0.57 -11.20
C GLU A 30 4.78 -0.89 -10.78
N ARG A 31 5.79 -1.73 -11.03
CA ARG A 31 5.79 -3.11 -10.57
C ARG A 31 5.67 -3.22 -9.05
N PHE A 32 6.36 -2.33 -8.32
CA PHE A 32 6.29 -2.32 -6.87
C PHE A 32 4.91 -1.89 -6.36
N HIS A 33 4.26 -0.94 -7.03
CA HIS A 33 2.88 -0.55 -6.76
C HIS A 33 1.93 -1.73 -6.91
N GLU A 34 1.97 -2.47 -8.01
CA GLU A 34 1.14 -3.68 -8.21
C GLU A 34 1.31 -4.71 -7.07
N VAL A 35 2.57 -4.92 -6.65
CA VAL A 35 2.89 -5.84 -5.55
C VAL A 35 2.36 -5.33 -4.21
N ILE A 36 2.37 -4.01 -3.97
CA ILE A 36 1.77 -3.40 -2.79
C ILE A 36 0.25 -3.60 -2.83
N GLN A 37 -0.40 -3.29 -3.95
CA GLN A 37 -1.86 -3.47 -4.13
C GLN A 37 -2.26 -4.91 -3.81
N ALA A 38 -1.56 -5.90 -4.37
CA ALA A 38 -1.80 -7.32 -4.09
C ALA A 38 -1.55 -7.71 -2.62
N ALA A 39 -0.50 -7.18 -1.99
CA ALA A 39 -0.17 -7.48 -0.59
C ALA A 39 -1.20 -6.90 0.40
N PHE A 40 -1.80 -5.75 0.07
CA PHE A 40 -2.83 -5.12 0.86
C PHE A 40 -4.23 -5.63 0.50
N GLY A 41 -4.43 -6.17 -0.71
CA GLY A 41 -5.70 -6.67 -1.21
C GLY A 41 -6.60 -5.54 -1.71
N TRP A 42 -5.98 -4.52 -2.31
CA TRP A 42 -6.65 -3.43 -3.01
C TRP A 42 -6.75 -3.72 -4.51
N GLU A 43 -7.57 -2.94 -5.19
CA GLU A 43 -8.05 -3.24 -6.55
C GLU A 43 -7.44 -2.30 -7.61
N ASP A 44 -6.53 -1.41 -7.20
CA ASP A 44 -5.81 -0.48 -8.08
C ASP A 44 -6.72 0.45 -8.91
N TYR A 45 -7.72 1.03 -8.26
CA TYR A 45 -8.68 1.93 -8.90
C TYR A 45 -8.26 3.40 -8.90
N HIS A 46 -7.28 3.76 -8.08
CA HIS A 46 -6.94 5.15 -7.83
C HIS A 46 -5.49 5.48 -8.19
N MET A 47 -5.22 6.78 -8.36
CA MET A 47 -3.87 7.27 -8.58
C MET A 47 -2.97 6.97 -7.38
N PHE A 48 -1.68 6.83 -7.68
CA PHE A 48 -0.64 6.63 -6.68
C PHE A 48 0.57 7.51 -6.95
N GLN A 49 1.39 7.69 -5.91
CA GLN A 49 2.71 8.27 -6.03
C GLN A 49 3.68 7.71 -5.00
N PHE A 50 4.97 7.73 -5.34
CA PHE A 50 6.06 7.51 -4.42
C PHE A 50 6.91 8.78 -4.31
N SER A 51 7.37 9.10 -3.11
CA SER A 51 8.26 10.25 -2.90
C SER A 51 9.06 10.11 -1.60
N ARG A 52 10.10 10.93 -1.44
CA ARG A 52 10.97 10.85 -0.27
C ARG A 52 10.25 11.18 1.03
N THR A 53 9.39 12.20 1.00
CA THR A 53 8.75 12.75 2.21
C THR A 53 7.23 12.85 2.12
N GLY A 54 6.61 12.43 1.02
CA GLY A 54 5.19 12.63 0.73
C GLY A 54 4.95 13.91 -0.05
N TYR A 55 3.78 14.53 0.12
CA TYR A 55 3.46 15.81 -0.53
C TYR A 55 4.52 16.89 -0.28
N GLY A 56 4.79 17.69 -1.30
CA GLY A 56 5.83 18.73 -1.28
C GLY A 56 7.26 18.20 -1.42
N SER A 57 7.45 16.94 -1.81
CA SER A 57 8.76 16.44 -2.22
C SER A 57 9.16 17.04 -3.56
N ASP A 58 10.46 17.33 -3.72
CA ASP A 58 11.02 17.87 -4.98
C ASP A 58 10.93 16.87 -6.13
N GLU A 59 10.85 15.57 -5.82
CA GLU A 59 10.73 14.49 -6.80
C GLU A 59 9.57 13.56 -6.41
N ILE A 60 8.78 13.20 -7.42
CA ILE A 60 7.64 12.29 -7.31
C ILE A 60 7.75 11.24 -8.40
N ILE A 61 7.61 9.97 -8.05
CA ILE A 61 7.56 8.84 -8.98
C ILE A 61 6.11 8.36 -9.07
N GLY A 62 5.52 8.37 -10.27
CA GLY A 62 4.12 8.01 -10.50
C GLY A 62 3.82 7.79 -11.99
N ILE A 63 2.54 7.69 -12.35
CA ILE A 63 2.13 7.59 -13.76
C ILE A 63 2.33 8.96 -14.42
N VAL A 64 3.07 8.98 -15.54
CA VAL A 64 3.26 10.17 -16.38
C VAL A 64 2.40 10.00 -17.63
N ASP A 65 1.50 10.94 -17.87
CA ASP A 65 0.76 11.02 -19.13
C ASP A 65 1.57 11.89 -20.11
N GLU A 66 1.83 11.37 -21.31
CA GLU A 66 2.58 12.09 -22.34
C GLU A 66 1.78 13.26 -22.93
N GLU A 67 0.45 13.28 -22.73
CA GLU A 67 -0.45 14.37 -23.15
C GLU A 67 -0.71 15.42 -22.05
N GLU A 68 -0.29 15.17 -20.80
CA GLU A 68 -0.29 16.20 -19.77
C GLU A 68 0.77 17.23 -20.13
N ASP A 69 0.35 18.41 -20.60
CA ASP A 69 1.22 19.58 -20.74
C ASP A 69 1.86 19.84 -19.36
N ASP A 70 3.13 19.45 -19.23
CA ASP A 70 4.02 19.66 -18.08
C ASP A 70 4.32 21.17 -17.86
N ASP A 71 3.48 22.05 -18.41
CA ASP A 71 3.67 23.48 -18.43
C ASP A 71 3.09 24.14 -17.16
N PHE A 72 4.06 24.50 -16.29
CA PHE A 72 4.23 25.85 -15.73
C PHE A 72 3.96 26.06 -14.24
N PHE A 73 3.49 25.06 -13.46
CA PHE A 73 3.18 25.29 -12.03
C PHE A 73 3.55 24.17 -11.04
N MET A 74 4.11 23.04 -11.47
CA MET A 74 4.52 21.99 -10.55
C MET A 74 5.96 22.25 -10.08
N ALA A 75 6.14 22.54 -8.78
CA ALA A 75 7.45 22.81 -8.16
C ALA A 75 8.29 21.54 -7.94
N TYR A 76 8.00 20.44 -8.63
CA TYR A 76 8.62 19.14 -8.45
C TYR A 76 8.87 18.45 -9.79
N THR A 77 9.85 17.55 -9.82
CA THR A 77 10.13 16.67 -10.96
C THR A 77 9.27 15.41 -10.86
N LYS A 78 8.52 15.10 -11.92
CA LYS A 78 7.72 13.88 -12.04
C LYS A 78 8.53 12.83 -12.83
N LEU A 79 8.71 11.65 -12.25
CA LEU A 79 9.40 10.51 -12.85
C LEU A 79 8.41 9.39 -13.13
N ASP A 80 8.57 8.74 -14.28
CA ASP A 80 7.70 7.65 -14.74
C ASP A 80 7.96 6.37 -13.94
N ALA A 81 6.94 5.91 -13.21
CA ALA A 81 7.00 4.72 -12.36
C ALA A 81 7.29 3.44 -13.15
N SER A 82 6.95 3.37 -14.44
CA SER A 82 7.25 2.23 -15.32
C SER A 82 8.73 2.17 -15.72
N LYS A 83 9.48 3.26 -15.54
CA LYS A 83 10.88 3.40 -15.96
C LYS A 83 11.86 3.36 -14.80
N VAL A 84 11.53 3.97 -13.67
CA VAL A 84 12.43 4.05 -12.50
C VAL A 84 12.48 2.73 -11.76
N LYS A 85 13.69 2.18 -11.53
CA LYS A 85 13.89 0.95 -10.76
C LYS A 85 14.06 1.22 -9.26
N LEU A 86 13.69 0.23 -8.44
CA LEU A 86 13.89 0.29 -6.99
C LEU A 86 15.36 0.48 -6.62
N SER A 87 16.28 -0.19 -7.34
CA SER A 87 17.73 -0.09 -7.16
C SER A 87 18.31 1.29 -7.47
N GLU A 88 17.58 2.18 -8.14
CA GLU A 88 18.01 3.56 -8.39
C GLU A 88 17.73 4.43 -7.16
N ILE A 89 16.68 4.13 -6.42
CA ILE A 89 16.24 4.92 -5.27
C ILE A 89 16.75 4.34 -3.95
N PHE A 90 16.56 3.04 -3.71
CA PHE A 90 16.91 2.40 -2.44
C PHE A 90 18.36 1.89 -2.45
N GLN A 91 19.22 2.53 -1.66
CA GLN A 91 20.67 2.31 -1.66
C GLN A 91 21.20 1.66 -0.38
N PHE A 92 20.48 1.76 0.75
CA PHE A 92 20.94 1.25 2.04
C PHE A 92 19.81 0.78 2.95
N VAL A 93 20.12 -0.21 3.79
CA VAL A 93 19.18 -0.73 4.81
C VAL A 93 18.79 0.37 5.80
N GLY A 94 17.50 0.47 6.10
CA GLY A 94 16.90 1.49 6.93
C GLY A 94 16.43 2.73 6.16
N GLN A 95 16.73 2.83 4.86
CA GLN A 95 16.20 3.89 4.01
C GLN A 95 14.66 3.83 3.98
N LYS A 96 14.04 5.01 4.04
CA LYS A 96 12.59 5.18 4.04
C LYS A 96 12.13 5.95 2.81
N TYR A 97 10.91 5.65 2.39
CA TYR A 97 10.21 6.34 1.32
C TYR A 97 8.70 6.35 1.64
N ILE A 98 7.95 7.23 1.00
CA ILE A 98 6.50 7.35 1.16
C ILE A 98 5.83 6.87 -0.11
N TYR A 99 4.76 6.09 0.06
CA TYR A 99 3.84 5.69 -1.00
C TYR A 99 2.45 6.18 -0.62
N ILE A 100 1.82 6.96 -1.49
CA ILE A 100 0.45 7.45 -1.30
C ILE A 100 -0.40 6.81 -2.38
N TYR A 101 -1.49 6.16 -1.97
CA TYR A 101 -2.50 5.57 -2.85
C TYR A 101 -3.85 6.20 -2.54
N ASP A 102 -4.64 6.42 -3.58
CA ASP A 102 -5.90 7.15 -3.54
C ASP A 102 -5.74 8.57 -2.99
N PHE A 103 -5.68 9.55 -3.89
CA PHE A 103 -5.54 10.96 -3.50
C PHE A 103 -6.82 11.53 -2.87
N GLY A 104 -7.94 10.80 -2.90
CA GLY A 104 -9.15 11.12 -2.16
C GLY A 104 -9.05 10.68 -0.69
N ASP A 105 -8.82 9.38 -0.46
CA ASP A 105 -8.75 8.80 0.90
C ASP A 105 -7.38 8.99 1.59
N ASP A 106 -6.36 9.37 0.82
CA ASP A 106 -5.00 9.70 1.26
C ASP A 106 -4.28 8.58 2.03
N TRP A 107 -4.26 7.37 1.46
CA TRP A 107 -3.58 6.22 2.08
C TRP A 107 -2.07 6.37 2.03
N THR A 108 -1.51 7.01 3.06
CA THR A 108 -0.06 7.20 3.18
C THR A 108 0.62 5.99 3.84
N HIS A 109 1.55 5.39 3.12
CA HIS A 109 2.39 4.28 3.57
C HIS A 109 3.82 4.75 3.81
N GLN A 110 4.43 4.26 4.89
CA GLN A 110 5.88 4.30 5.06
C GLN A 110 6.48 3.00 4.54
N ILE A 111 7.32 3.09 3.53
CA ILE A 111 8.17 2.01 3.04
C ILE A 111 9.51 2.08 3.77
N THR A 112 10.04 0.94 4.19
CA THR A 112 11.37 0.83 4.80
C THR A 112 12.09 -0.36 4.20
N LEU A 113 13.27 -0.12 3.62
CA LEU A 113 14.17 -1.19 3.17
C LEU A 113 14.78 -1.87 4.41
N GLU A 114 14.34 -3.07 4.75
CA GLU A 114 14.79 -3.80 5.94
C GLU A 114 16.01 -4.67 5.67
N ALA A 115 16.19 -5.17 4.44
CA ALA A 115 17.35 -5.97 4.06
C ALA A 115 17.63 -5.89 2.56
N ILE A 116 18.91 -6.07 2.20
CA ILE A 116 19.39 -6.32 0.83
C ILE A 116 20.00 -7.71 0.86
N LEU A 117 19.47 -8.61 0.05
CA LEU A 117 19.86 -10.03 -0.01
C LEU A 117 20.58 -10.30 -1.33
N ASP A 118 21.64 -11.10 -1.28
CA ASP A 118 22.47 -11.38 -2.47
C ASP A 118 21.73 -12.23 -3.52
N ASP A 119 20.84 -13.12 -3.07
CA ASP A 119 20.02 -13.94 -3.97
C ASP A 119 19.01 -13.08 -4.72
N THR A 120 18.78 -13.40 -5.99
CA THR A 120 17.76 -12.73 -6.81
C THR A 120 16.57 -13.66 -6.98
N ILE A 121 15.39 -13.21 -6.55
CA ILE A 121 14.14 -13.93 -6.74
C ILE A 121 13.51 -13.56 -8.09
N LEU A 122 12.79 -14.50 -8.70
CA LEU A 122 12.06 -14.26 -9.95
C LEU A 122 10.69 -13.61 -9.71
N ASN A 123 10.02 -14.01 -8.63
CA ASN A 123 8.69 -13.53 -8.27
C ASN A 123 8.74 -12.91 -6.87
N PRO A 124 7.95 -11.86 -6.60
CA PRO A 124 7.88 -11.27 -5.28
C PRO A 124 7.25 -12.24 -4.27
N GLU A 125 7.58 -12.07 -2.99
CA GLU A 125 7.08 -12.90 -1.90
C GLU A 125 6.62 -12.07 -0.71
N LEU A 126 5.45 -12.36 -0.17
CA LEU A 126 4.90 -11.78 1.04
C LEU A 126 5.32 -12.62 2.26
N LEU A 127 6.23 -12.12 3.07
CA LEU A 127 6.80 -12.87 4.18
C LEU A 127 5.93 -12.84 5.44
N ALA A 128 5.30 -11.69 5.70
CA ALA A 128 4.50 -11.48 6.89
C ALA A 128 3.60 -10.25 6.74
N GLY A 129 2.63 -10.14 7.63
CA GLY A 129 1.80 -8.94 7.76
C GLY A 129 1.00 -8.96 9.04
N LYS A 130 0.34 -7.84 9.32
CA LYS A 130 -0.61 -7.70 10.42
C LYS A 130 -1.67 -6.68 10.06
N GLY A 131 -2.86 -6.87 10.63
CA GLY A 131 -3.96 -5.93 10.52
C GLY A 131 -4.72 -6.10 9.22
N ALA A 132 -6.04 -6.09 9.34
CA ALA A 132 -6.94 -6.06 8.20
C ALA A 132 -6.64 -4.81 7.38
N CYS A 133 -6.58 -4.94 6.06
CA CYS A 133 -6.44 -3.78 5.19
C CYS A 133 -7.72 -2.93 5.27
N PRO A 134 -7.63 -1.59 5.27
CA PRO A 134 -8.78 -0.75 5.00
C PRO A 134 -9.41 -1.16 3.65
N PRO A 135 -10.74 -1.29 3.59
CA PRO A 135 -11.44 -1.46 2.31
C PRO A 135 -11.22 -0.24 1.41
N GLU A 136 -11.33 -0.44 0.10
CA GLU A 136 -11.40 0.66 -0.87
C GLU A 136 -12.56 1.62 -0.52
N ASP A 137 -12.39 2.90 -0.84
CA ASP A 137 -13.38 3.95 -0.69
C ASP A 137 -14.01 4.05 0.72
N CYS A 138 -13.27 3.65 1.77
CA CYS A 138 -13.81 3.66 3.13
C CYS A 138 -13.70 5.02 3.83
N GLY A 139 -13.17 6.06 3.18
CA GLY A 139 -13.06 7.42 3.70
C GLY A 139 -11.76 7.67 4.46
N GLY A 140 -10.67 7.06 4.00
CA GLY A 140 -9.33 7.23 4.55
C GLY A 140 -9.21 6.73 5.99
N VAL A 141 -8.16 7.16 6.67
CA VAL A 141 -7.84 6.71 8.05
C VAL A 141 -9.00 6.92 9.02
N TRP A 142 -9.73 8.02 8.87
CA TRP A 142 -10.88 8.35 9.73
C TRP A 142 -12.08 7.46 9.45
N GLY A 143 -12.40 7.24 8.18
CA GLY A 143 -13.48 6.35 7.78
C GLY A 143 -13.21 4.90 8.20
N TYR A 144 -11.96 4.42 8.07
CA TYR A 144 -11.57 3.11 8.58
C TYR A 144 -11.62 3.01 10.11
N ALA A 145 -11.27 4.08 10.83
CA ALA A 145 -11.44 4.13 12.29
C ALA A 145 -12.91 4.04 12.69
N ASN A 146 -13.79 4.80 12.02
CA ASN A 146 -15.22 4.74 12.23
C ASN A 146 -15.80 3.36 11.93
N LEU A 147 -15.36 2.73 10.83
CA LEU A 147 -15.76 1.37 10.46
C LEU A 147 -15.40 0.36 11.57
N LYS A 148 -14.19 0.45 12.13
CA LYS A 148 -13.77 -0.38 13.28
C LYS A 148 -14.67 -0.21 14.49
N ASP A 149 -15.00 1.05 14.81
CA ASP A 149 -15.82 1.36 15.97
C ASP A 149 -17.24 0.80 15.78
N ILE A 150 -17.85 1.01 14.62
CA ILE A 150 -19.17 0.45 14.27
C ILE A 150 -19.18 -1.07 14.38
N LEU A 151 -18.17 -1.75 13.81
CA LEU A 151 -18.10 -3.21 13.77
C LEU A 151 -17.72 -3.85 15.11
N SER A 152 -17.19 -3.07 16.05
CA SER A 152 -16.89 -3.54 17.40
C SER A 152 -18.14 -3.69 18.29
N ASP A 153 -19.25 -3.02 17.93
CA ASP A 153 -20.51 -3.08 18.66
C ASP A 153 -21.65 -3.60 17.77
N ASN A 154 -22.07 -4.84 17.99
CA ASN A 154 -23.18 -5.46 17.25
C ASN A 154 -24.55 -4.81 17.50
N LYS A 155 -24.64 -3.88 18.47
CA LYS A 155 -25.83 -3.06 18.74
C LYS A 155 -25.75 -1.68 18.08
N HIS A 156 -24.62 -1.31 17.49
CA HIS A 156 -24.49 -0.04 16.78
C HIS A 156 -25.57 0.05 15.69
N PRO A 157 -26.28 1.19 15.55
CA PRO A 157 -27.35 1.34 14.56
C PRO A 157 -26.90 0.99 13.13
N GLU A 158 -25.65 1.27 12.80
CA GLU A 158 -25.06 1.04 11.47
C GLU A 158 -24.38 -0.33 11.31
N TYR A 159 -24.30 -1.16 12.36
CA TYR A 159 -23.55 -2.43 12.33
C TYR A 159 -23.98 -3.35 11.17
N LYS A 160 -25.29 -3.53 10.97
CA LYS A 160 -25.82 -4.42 9.93
C LYS A 160 -25.56 -3.88 8.53
N GLU A 161 -25.67 -2.57 8.33
CA GLU A 161 -25.42 -1.93 7.04
C GLU A 161 -23.92 -2.01 6.69
N MET A 162 -23.02 -1.71 7.63
CA MET A 162 -21.58 -1.82 7.39
C MET A 162 -21.13 -3.26 7.14
N LYS A 163 -21.71 -4.23 7.86
CA LYS A 163 -21.44 -5.66 7.62
C LYS A 163 -21.84 -6.07 6.20
N LYS A 164 -22.98 -5.57 5.71
CA LYS A 164 -23.47 -5.81 4.35
C LYS A 164 -22.60 -5.12 3.31
N TRP A 165 -22.19 -3.88 3.57
CA TRP A 165 -21.31 -3.11 2.70
C TRP A 165 -19.95 -3.82 2.51
N LEU A 166 -19.39 -4.38 3.58
CA LEU A 166 -18.19 -5.22 3.53
C LEU A 166 -18.39 -6.61 2.88
N GLY A 167 -19.61 -6.94 2.43
CA GLY A 167 -19.92 -8.24 1.85
C GLY A 167 -19.80 -9.41 2.84
N LEU A 168 -19.81 -9.16 4.15
CA LEU A 168 -19.64 -10.20 5.16
C LEU A 168 -20.90 -11.07 5.26
N LYS A 169 -20.69 -12.39 5.36
CA LYS A 169 -21.80 -13.34 5.56
C LYS A 169 -22.47 -13.11 6.93
N PRO A 170 -23.74 -13.50 7.11
CA PRO A 170 -24.48 -13.24 8.37
C PRO A 170 -23.77 -13.72 9.65
N LYS A 171 -23.07 -14.85 9.59
CA LYS A 171 -22.33 -15.45 10.72
C LYS A 171 -20.84 -15.08 10.76
N GLN A 172 -20.35 -14.33 9.78
CA GLN A 172 -18.95 -13.93 9.72
C GLN A 172 -18.78 -12.66 10.55
N GLU A 173 -17.85 -12.66 11.50
CA GLU A 173 -17.47 -11.46 12.23
C GLU A 173 -16.25 -10.83 11.57
N TRP A 174 -16.17 -9.50 11.69
CA TRP A 174 -15.02 -8.75 11.20
C TRP A 174 -13.98 -8.64 12.32
N ASP A 175 -12.73 -9.00 12.02
CA ASP A 175 -11.63 -8.86 12.96
C ASP A 175 -10.59 -7.88 12.41
N PRO A 176 -10.37 -6.71 13.06
CA PRO A 176 -9.36 -5.75 12.62
C PRO A 176 -7.93 -6.29 12.65
N ASN A 177 -7.66 -7.36 13.40
CA ASN A 177 -6.34 -8.00 13.48
C ASN A 177 -6.11 -9.03 12.39
N PHE A 178 -7.17 -9.50 11.74
CA PHE A 178 -7.10 -10.60 10.80
C PHE A 178 -6.33 -10.18 9.54
N PHE A 179 -5.36 -11.01 9.17
CA PHE A 179 -4.63 -10.90 7.94
C PHE A 179 -4.38 -12.33 7.41
N ASP A 180 -4.89 -12.61 6.23
CA ASP A 180 -4.76 -13.91 5.57
C ASP A 180 -3.46 -13.93 4.75
N LEU A 181 -2.37 -14.40 5.35
CA LEU A 181 -1.07 -14.40 4.67
C LEU A 181 -1.09 -15.30 3.43
N GLU A 182 -1.74 -16.47 3.49
CA GLU A 182 -1.73 -17.44 2.39
C GLU A 182 -2.48 -16.90 1.18
N LYS A 183 -3.67 -16.33 1.39
CA LYS A 183 -4.44 -15.73 0.29
C LYS A 183 -3.67 -14.57 -0.36
N GLN A 184 -3.11 -13.66 0.43
CA GLN A 184 -2.42 -12.50 -0.11
C GLN A 184 -1.07 -12.87 -0.74
N GLN A 185 -0.38 -13.90 -0.24
CA GLN A 185 0.81 -14.46 -0.87
C GLN A 185 0.54 -14.96 -2.29
N ILE A 186 -0.62 -15.58 -2.53
CA ILE A 186 -1.01 -16.04 -3.88
C ILE A 186 -1.17 -14.85 -4.81
N ALA A 187 -1.88 -13.80 -4.37
CA ALA A 187 -2.04 -12.58 -5.15
C ALA A 187 -0.69 -11.92 -5.47
N VAL A 188 0.20 -11.80 -4.48
CA VAL A 188 1.54 -11.23 -4.67
C VAL A 188 2.38 -12.04 -5.67
N ARG A 189 2.29 -13.37 -5.69
CA ARG A 189 3.03 -14.17 -6.68
C ARG A 189 2.48 -14.05 -8.11
N GLN A 190 1.27 -13.53 -8.26
CA GLN A 190 0.53 -13.43 -9.53
C GLN A 190 0.44 -12.00 -10.06
N SER A 191 0.54 -11.00 -9.18
CA SER A 191 0.93 -9.64 -9.60
C SER A 191 2.19 -9.83 -10.37
#